data_AF-A0A101HX88-F1
#
_entry.id   AF-A0A101HX88-F1
#
_cell.length_a   1.000
_cell.length_b   1.000
_cell.length_c   1.000
_cell.angle_alpha   90.00
_cell.angle_beta   90.00
_cell.angle_gamma   90.00
#
_symmetry.space_group_name_H-M   'P 1'
#
loop_
_entity.id
_entity.type
_entity.pdbx_description
1 polymer ?
#
loop_
_entity_poly.entity_id
_entity_poly.type
_entity_poly.pdbx_seq_one_letter_code
_entity_poly.pdbx_strand_id
1 'polypeptide(L)'
;MPKGGIRDHGDQQVFHRDEIDPLKVIVDLEVRHLKNIIQISEASSLAFHGMGLLAQSGGRLSVHEMASLTGSSEAHLSKVFQRLSRVGFVSSVRGPGGGFVLSRPAEEITLLDIYIAIEGGL
;
A
#
# COMPACT_ATOMS: atom_id res chain seq x y z
N MET A 1 44.32 51.16 6.78
CA MET A 1 44.05 50.98 8.24
C MET A 1 43.47 52.28 8.77
N PRO A 2 42.63 52.32 9.84
CA PRO A 2 42.09 51.27 10.74
C PRO A 2 40.55 51.07 10.53
N LYS A 3 39.68 50.44 11.35
CA LYS A 3 39.72 49.31 12.33
C LYS A 3 38.27 48.73 12.43
N GLY A 4 38.11 47.41 12.57
CA GLY A 4 36.87 46.75 13.07
C GLY A 4 35.73 46.55 12.04
N GLY A 5 34.92 45.49 12.11
CA GLY A 5 34.83 44.44 13.14
C GLY A 5 33.37 44.15 13.52
N ILE A 6 32.52 43.84 12.54
CA ILE A 6 31.10 43.54 12.78
C ILE A 6 31.00 42.08 13.26
N ARG A 7 30.56 41.91 14.50
CA ARG A 7 29.95 40.66 14.97
C ARG A 7 28.44 40.82 14.87
N ASP A 8 27.78 39.89 14.19
CA ASP A 8 26.77 39.02 14.79
C ASP A 8 25.82 38.49 13.71
N HIS A 9 25.67 37.16 13.67
CA HIS A 9 24.38 36.48 13.76
C HIS A 9 24.63 34.97 13.86
N GLY A 10 24.16 34.40 14.96
CA GLY A 10 24.14 32.95 15.17
C GLY A 10 23.03 32.25 14.40
N ASP A 11 22.95 30.94 14.60
CA ASP A 11 21.90 30.01 14.20
C ASP A 11 21.56 29.89 12.70
N GLN A 12 21.98 28.75 12.13
CA GLN A 12 20.96 27.72 11.85
C GLN A 12 21.52 26.28 11.78
N GLN A 13 20.98 25.45 12.69
CA GLN A 13 20.61 24.04 12.50
C GLN A 13 21.70 22.97 12.30
N VAL A 14 22.22 22.51 13.44
CA VAL A 14 22.14 21.12 13.93
C VAL A 14 21.96 20.00 12.87
N PHE A 15 23.05 19.31 12.55
CA PHE A 15 22.98 17.95 11.99
C PHE A 15 22.79 16.94 13.13
N HIS A 16 21.54 16.67 13.51
CA HIS A 16 21.24 15.55 14.40
C HIS A 16 21.53 14.24 13.65
N ARG A 17 22.47 13.45 14.17
CA ARG A 17 22.58 12.04 13.77
C ARG A 17 21.29 11.33 14.12
N ASP A 18 20.85 10.44 13.25
CA ASP A 18 19.58 9.70 13.36
C ASP A 18 19.40 9.13 14.76
N GLU A 19 18.51 9.75 15.54
CA GLU A 19 18.07 9.23 16.82
C GLU A 19 17.17 8.02 16.53
N ILE A 20 17.74 6.83 16.67
CA ILE A 20 17.03 5.59 16.41
C ILE A 20 15.98 5.41 17.49
N ASP A 21 14.73 5.74 17.16
CA ASP A 21 13.55 5.48 17.98
C ASP A 21 13.47 3.97 18.32
N PRO A 22 13.69 3.59 19.59
CA PRO A 22 13.70 2.18 19.98
C PRO A 22 12.33 1.53 19.83
N LEU A 23 11.24 2.30 20.00
CA LEU A 23 9.87 1.79 19.86
C LEU A 23 9.59 1.45 18.40
N LYS A 24 10.00 2.33 17.47
CA LYS A 24 9.90 2.05 16.03
C LYS A 24 10.68 0.79 15.63
N VAL A 25 11.89 0.58 16.16
CA VAL A 25 12.68 -0.64 15.91
C VAL A 25 11.98 -1.89 16.44
N ILE A 26 11.38 -1.84 17.64
CA ILE A 26 10.64 -2.97 18.21
C ILE A 26 9.40 -3.29 17.35
N VAL A 27 8.61 -2.28 16.98
CA VAL A 27 7.44 -2.46 16.10
C VAL A 27 7.85 -3.03 14.73
N ASP A 28 8.92 -2.51 14.11
CA ASP A 28 9.45 -3.00 12.82
C ASP A 28 10.00 -4.44 12.91
N LEU A 29 10.38 -4.91 14.10
CA LEU A 29 10.82 -6.29 14.36
C LEU A 29 9.62 -7.22 14.58
N GLU A 30 8.61 -6.82 15.36
CA GLU A 30 7.38 -7.59 15.57
C GLU A 30 6.60 -7.75 14.26
N VAL A 31 6.45 -6.68 13.48
CA VAL A 31 5.82 -6.71 12.14
C VAL A 31 6.61 -7.62 11.19
N ARG A 32 7.94 -7.68 11.30
CA ARG A 32 8.76 -8.66 10.56
C ARG A 32 8.56 -10.10 11.04
N HIS A 33 8.37 -10.32 12.33
CA HIS A 33 8.12 -11.65 12.88
C HIS A 33 6.76 -12.20 12.41
N LEU A 34 5.71 -11.37 12.41
CA LEU A 34 4.38 -11.73 11.89
C LEU A 34 4.43 -12.12 10.40
N LYS A 35 5.23 -11.40 9.57
CA LYS A 35 5.43 -11.72 8.15
C LYS A 35 6.06 -13.09 7.89
N ASN A 36 6.68 -13.73 8.89
CA ASN A 36 7.29 -15.05 8.74
C ASN A 36 6.38 -16.21 9.16
N ILE A 37 5.22 -15.96 9.78
CA ILE A 37 4.30 -17.03 10.22
C ILE A 37 3.53 -17.62 9.02
N ILE A 38 3.18 -16.80 8.04
CA ILE A 38 2.56 -17.22 6.77
C ILE A 38 3.28 -16.52 5.63
N GLN A 39 3.89 -17.29 4.73
CA GLN A 39 4.52 -16.76 3.51
C GLN A 39 3.41 -16.42 2.49
N ILE A 40 3.05 -15.13 2.42
CA ILE A 40 2.10 -14.57 1.45
C ILE A 40 2.89 -13.73 0.45
N SER A 41 2.65 -13.91 -0.85
CA SER A 41 3.33 -13.08 -1.86
C SER A 41 2.90 -11.60 -1.75
N GLU A 42 3.74 -10.69 -2.23
CA GLU A 42 3.38 -9.28 -2.34
C GLU A 42 2.06 -9.11 -3.12
N ALA A 43 1.89 -9.86 -4.21
CA ALA A 43 0.70 -9.80 -5.05
C ALA A 43 -0.57 -10.22 -4.28
N SER A 44 -0.51 -11.27 -3.46
CA SER A 44 -1.64 -11.70 -2.62
C SER A 44 -1.94 -10.69 -1.51
N SER A 45 -0.90 -10.11 -0.89
CA SER A 45 -1.09 -9.02 0.07
C SER A 45 -1.80 -7.82 -0.55
N LEU A 46 -1.37 -7.38 -1.74
CA LEU A 46 -2.01 -6.29 -2.49
C LEU A 46 -3.46 -6.62 -2.88
N ALA A 47 -3.73 -7.88 -3.23
CA ALA A 47 -5.07 -8.34 -3.55
C ALA A 47 -6.00 -8.30 -2.34
N PHE A 48 -5.56 -8.78 -1.18
CA PHE A 48 -6.35 -8.74 0.05
C PHE A 48 -6.65 -7.29 0.49
N HIS A 49 -5.63 -6.43 0.56
CA HIS A 49 -5.82 -5.03 0.93
C HIS A 49 -6.72 -4.29 -0.06
N GLY A 50 -6.47 -4.44 -1.36
CA GLY A 50 -7.27 -3.77 -2.40
C GLY A 50 -8.72 -4.25 -2.45
N MET A 51 -8.97 -5.56 -2.33
CA MET A 51 -10.34 -6.11 -2.28
C MET A 51 -11.07 -5.67 -1.01
N GLY A 52 -10.38 -5.62 0.14
CA GLY A 52 -10.93 -5.10 1.38
C GLY A 52 -11.30 -3.61 1.29
N LEU A 53 -10.46 -2.79 0.65
CA LEU A 53 -10.76 -1.39 0.38
C LEU A 53 -11.96 -1.22 -0.55
N LEU A 54 -12.07 -2.02 -1.62
CA LEU A 54 -13.27 -2.00 -2.48
C LEU A 54 -14.53 -2.38 -1.70
N ALA A 55 -14.50 -3.46 -0.92
CA ALA A 55 -15.63 -3.88 -0.09
C ALA A 55 -16.05 -2.78 0.90
N GLN A 56 -15.10 -2.16 1.60
CA GLN A 56 -15.37 -1.05 2.52
C GLN A 56 -15.91 0.20 1.82
N SER A 57 -15.44 0.50 0.60
CA SER A 57 -15.92 1.67 -0.17
C SER A 57 -17.38 1.57 -0.61
N GLY A 58 -17.93 0.34 -0.71
CA GLY A 58 -19.26 0.09 -1.25
C GLY A 58 -19.46 0.52 -2.72
N GLY A 59 -18.36 0.79 -3.46
CA GLY A 59 -18.43 1.46 -4.75
C GLY A 59 -17.19 1.25 -5.61
N ARG A 60 -16.62 2.36 -6.11
CA ARG A 60 -15.51 2.37 -7.06
C ARG A 60 -14.27 2.98 -6.42
N LEU A 61 -13.12 2.34 -6.61
CA LEU A 61 -11.80 2.91 -6.34
C LEU A 61 -10.90 2.83 -7.58
N SER A 62 -10.17 3.90 -7.85
CA SER A 62 -9.07 3.91 -8.82
C SER A 62 -7.83 3.21 -8.26
N VAL A 63 -6.92 2.82 -9.15
CA VAL A 63 -5.62 2.26 -8.75
C VAL A 63 -4.80 3.28 -7.96
N HIS A 64 -4.89 4.56 -8.29
CA HIS A 64 -4.20 5.66 -7.61
C HIS A 64 -4.66 5.83 -6.15
N GLU A 65 -5.96 5.79 -5.90
CA GLU A 65 -6.53 5.82 -4.55
C GLU A 65 -6.08 4.59 -3.74
N MET A 66 -6.16 3.39 -4.32
CA MET A 66 -5.70 2.17 -3.65
C MET A 66 -4.19 2.20 -3.35
N ALA A 67 -3.37 2.67 -4.29
CA ALA A 67 -1.92 2.80 -4.12
C ALA A 67 -1.56 3.77 -2.97
N SER A 68 -2.29 4.87 -2.87
CA SER A 68 -2.14 5.87 -1.81
C SER A 68 -2.52 5.31 -0.43
N LEU A 69 -3.58 4.49 -0.37
CA LEU A 69 -4.06 3.86 0.87
C LEU A 69 -3.20 2.68 1.34
N THR A 70 -2.61 1.91 0.41
CA THR A 70 -1.77 0.74 0.74
C THR A 70 -0.26 1.03 0.72
N GLY A 71 0.16 2.26 0.42
CA GLY A 71 1.59 2.63 0.30
C GLY A 71 2.33 1.83 -0.78
N SER A 72 1.62 1.45 -1.85
CA SER A 72 2.08 0.47 -2.85
C SER A 72 2.19 1.08 -4.25
N SER A 73 2.86 0.41 -5.19
CA SER A 73 2.94 0.93 -6.57
C SER A 73 1.64 0.72 -7.36
N GLU A 74 1.22 1.74 -8.11
CA GLU A 74 0.08 1.64 -9.04
C GLU A 74 0.28 0.54 -10.10
N ALA A 75 1.53 0.28 -10.49
CA ALA A 75 1.85 -0.76 -11.46
C ALA A 75 1.56 -2.16 -10.91
N HIS A 76 1.93 -2.44 -9.65
CA HIS A 76 1.67 -3.73 -9.01
C HIS A 76 0.18 -3.94 -8.77
N LEU A 77 -0.52 -2.92 -8.23
CA LEU A 77 -1.97 -2.95 -8.06
C LEU A 77 -2.70 -3.14 -9.40
N SER A 78 -2.33 -2.41 -10.46
CA SER A 78 -2.89 -2.59 -11.80
C SER A 78 -2.76 -4.04 -12.28
N LYS A 79 -1.58 -4.66 -12.11
CA LYS A 79 -1.33 -6.05 -12.52
C LYS A 79 -2.16 -7.05 -11.71
N VAL A 80 -2.28 -6.85 -10.40
CA VAL A 80 -3.12 -7.66 -9.50
C VAL A 80 -4.59 -7.55 -9.88
N PHE A 81 -5.12 -6.33 -10.02
CA PHE A 81 -6.53 -6.09 -10.33
C PHE A 81 -6.94 -6.53 -11.73
N GLN A 82 -6.02 -6.48 -12.71
CA GLN A 82 -6.25 -7.11 -14.02
C GLN A 82 -6.42 -8.63 -13.92
N ARG A 83 -5.75 -9.32 -12.98
CA ARG A 83 -5.95 -10.77 -12.75
C ARG A 83 -7.29 -11.04 -12.07
N LEU A 84 -7.60 -10.28 -11.01
CA LEU A 84 -8.90 -10.35 -10.30
C LEU A 84 -10.08 -10.04 -11.23
N SER A 85 -9.88 -9.17 -12.23
CA SER A 85 -10.92 -8.87 -13.23
C SER A 85 -11.15 -10.00 -14.22
N ARG A 86 -10.08 -10.70 -14.65
CA ARG A 86 -10.20 -11.88 -15.54
C ARG A 86 -10.97 -13.04 -14.92
N VAL A 87 -10.92 -13.19 -13.59
CA VAL A 87 -11.68 -14.22 -12.85
C VAL A 87 -13.07 -13.73 -12.38
N GLY A 88 -13.46 -12.50 -12.71
CA GLY A 88 -14.79 -11.98 -12.39
C GLY A 88 -15.02 -11.68 -10.91
N PHE A 89 -13.99 -11.25 -10.17
CA PHE A 89 -14.16 -10.64 -8.83
C PHE A 89 -14.33 -9.13 -8.91
N VAL A 90 -13.72 -8.47 -9.91
CA VAL A 90 -13.85 -7.03 -10.14
C VAL A 90 -14.12 -6.67 -11.60
N SER A 91 -14.82 -5.56 -11.83
CA SER A 91 -15.03 -4.98 -13.16
C SER A 91 -14.29 -3.67 -13.29
N SER A 92 -13.64 -3.43 -14.44
CA SER A 92 -12.92 -2.19 -14.70
C SER A 92 -13.82 -1.14 -15.35
N VAL A 93 -13.87 0.06 -14.76
CA VAL A 93 -14.53 1.25 -15.29
C VAL A 93 -13.48 2.12 -15.97
N ARG A 94 -13.70 2.49 -17.24
CA ARG A 94 -12.77 3.31 -18.02
C ARG A 94 -13.10 4.81 -17.94
N GLY A 95 -12.12 5.64 -18.27
CA GLY A 95 -12.26 7.10 -18.38
C GLY A 95 -11.71 7.86 -17.16
N PRO A 96 -11.84 9.20 -17.13
CA PRO A 96 -11.49 10.02 -15.97
C PRO A 96 -12.30 9.58 -14.74
N GLY A 97 -11.64 9.38 -13.59
CA GLY A 97 -12.28 8.79 -12.40
C GLY A 97 -12.67 7.31 -12.57
N GLY A 98 -12.12 6.62 -13.57
CA GLY A 98 -12.22 5.17 -13.72
C GLY A 98 -11.48 4.41 -12.62
N GLY A 99 -11.58 3.09 -12.64
CA GLY A 99 -11.06 2.24 -11.57
C GLY A 99 -11.65 0.84 -11.60
N PHE A 100 -11.86 0.26 -10.43
CA PHE A 100 -12.47 -1.05 -10.25
C PHE A 100 -13.69 -0.96 -9.31
N VAL A 101 -14.62 -1.88 -9.51
CA VAL A 101 -15.77 -2.16 -8.63
C VAL A 101 -15.85 -3.67 -8.39
N LEU A 102 -16.42 -4.12 -7.28
CA LEU A 102 -16.72 -5.54 -7.09
C LEU A 102 -17.76 -6.01 -8.12
N SER A 103 -17.59 -7.23 -8.66
CA SER A 103 -18.52 -7.83 -9.63
C SER A 103 -19.63 -8.67 -8.97
N ARG A 104 -19.55 -8.91 -7.66
CA ARG A 104 -20.53 -9.61 -6.81
C ARG A 104 -20.41 -9.09 -5.37
N PRO A 105 -21.37 -9.37 -4.47
CA PRO A 105 -21.27 -8.99 -3.04
C PRO A 105 -19.96 -9.46 -2.39
N ALA A 106 -19.44 -8.68 -1.43
CA ALA A 106 -18.17 -8.99 -0.79
C ALA A 106 -18.24 -10.28 0.05
N GLU A 107 -19.42 -10.59 0.57
CA GLU A 107 -19.75 -11.76 1.36
C GLU A 107 -19.66 -13.07 0.55
N GLU A 108 -19.69 -12.98 -0.79
CA GLU A 108 -19.53 -14.10 -1.73
C GLU A 108 -18.09 -14.30 -2.22
N ILE A 109 -17.11 -13.55 -1.69
CA ILE A 109 -15.70 -13.61 -2.08
C ILE A 109 -14.84 -13.91 -0.86
N THR A 110 -14.33 -15.12 -0.74
CA THR A 110 -13.46 -15.49 0.39
C THR A 110 -12.01 -15.06 0.16
N LEU A 111 -11.23 -14.95 1.23
CA LEU A 111 -9.78 -14.76 1.13
C LEU A 111 -9.09 -15.91 0.38
N LEU A 112 -9.63 -17.14 0.45
CA LEU A 112 -9.11 -18.29 -0.28
C LEU A 112 -9.33 -18.14 -1.80
N ASP A 113 -10.50 -17.65 -2.21
CA ASP A 113 -10.78 -17.36 -3.63
C ASP A 113 -9.81 -16.32 -4.21
N ILE A 114 -9.55 -15.26 -3.44
CA ILE A 114 -8.59 -14.20 -3.81
C ILE A 114 -7.18 -14.77 -3.90
N TYR A 115 -6.76 -15.59 -2.93
CA TYR A 115 -5.44 -16.26 -2.92
C TYR A 115 -5.24 -17.14 -4.17
N ILE A 116 -6.19 -18.03 -4.46
CA ILE A 116 -6.12 -18.95 -5.61
C ILE A 116 -6.06 -18.17 -6.94
N ALA A 117 -6.78 -17.04 -7.07
CA ALA A 117 -6.72 -16.20 -8.26
C ALA A 117 -5.35 -15.51 -8.48
N ILE A 118 -4.54 -15.37 -7.43
CA ILE A 118 -3.26 -14.66 -7.46
C ILE A 118 -2.04 -15.58 -7.46
N GLU A 119 -2.00 -16.64 -6.67
CA GLU A 119 -0.90 -17.61 -6.74
C GLU A 119 -1.08 -18.58 -7.92
N GLY A 120 -2.33 -18.86 -8.29
CA GLY A 120 -2.69 -19.95 -9.21
C GLY A 120 -3.38 -21.10 -8.47
N GLY A 121 -3.93 -22.04 -9.24
CA GLY A 121 -4.47 -23.28 -8.66
C GLY A 121 -3.37 -24.14 -8.02
N LEU A 122 -3.76 -24.89 -6.98
CA LEU A 122 -2.95 -25.93 -6.36
C LEU A 122 -2.68 -27.10 -7.31
#